data_AF-A0A813GB30-F1
#
_entry.id   AF-A0A813GB30-F1
#
_cell.length_a   1.000
_cell.length_b   1.000
_cell.length_c   1.000
_cell.angle_alpha   90.00
_cell.angle_beta   90.00
_cell.angle_gamma   90.00
#
_symmetry.space_group_name_H-M   'P 1'
#
loop_
_entity.id
_entity.type
_entity.pdbx_description
1 polymer ?
#
loop_
_entity_poly.entity_id
_entity_poly.type
_entity_poly.pdbx_seq_one_letter_code
_entity_poly.pdbx_strand_id
1 'polypeptide(L)'
;MEARSCSPKPLDDLLAADALLKQMASIGGLSVLGKTEHHFKPQGVTSLLLLSESHVSIHTWPELGFAVLDLVSCKGLSASVQQRLEVAVRQSLGCSSVSSNLLLRGQGLVDETVPTPPSDTQRDEL
;
A
#
# COMPACT_ATOMS: atom_id res chain seq x y z
N MET A 1 3.47 3.51 6.21
CA MET A 1 4.73 2.76 6.44
C MET A 1 5.88 3.63 6.01
N GLU A 2 6.96 3.64 6.78
CA GLU A 2 8.20 4.32 6.45
C GLU A 2 9.31 3.27 6.29
N ALA A 3 9.97 3.26 5.14
CA ALA A 3 11.08 2.38 4.83
C ALA A 3 12.37 3.21 4.70
N ARG A 4 13.42 2.82 5.42
CA ARG A 4 14.67 3.59 5.56
C ARG A 4 15.90 2.73 5.26
N SER A 5 16.96 3.39 4.80
CA SER A 5 18.23 2.73 4.42
C SER A 5 18.00 1.63 3.40
N CYS A 6 17.23 1.97 2.36
CA CYS A 6 16.85 1.11 1.25
C CYS A 6 17.86 1.22 0.10
N SER A 7 17.88 0.20 -0.75
CA SER A 7 18.75 0.18 -1.93
C SER A 7 18.24 1.19 -2.97
N PRO A 8 19.09 2.07 -3.55
CA PRO A 8 18.63 3.11 -4.48
C PRO A 8 17.97 2.58 -5.75
N LYS A 9 18.45 1.44 -6.28
CA LYS A 9 17.97 0.87 -7.55
C LYS A 9 16.46 0.54 -7.55
N PRO A 10 15.91 -0.26 -6.61
CA PRO A 10 14.47 -0.52 -6.56
C PRO A 10 13.62 0.70 -6.22
N LEU A 11 14.20 1.74 -5.60
CA LEU A 11 13.48 2.98 -5.33
C LEU A 11 13.28 3.83 -6.59
N ASP A 12 14.06 3.62 -7.65
CA ASP A 12 14.00 4.37 -8.91
C ASP A 12 13.39 3.55 -10.06
N ASP A 13 12.65 2.49 -9.74
CA ASP A 13 12.13 1.53 -10.71
C ASP A 13 10.61 1.36 -10.59
N LEU A 14 9.88 1.77 -11.64
CA LEU A 14 8.43 1.66 -11.71
C LEU A 14 7.94 0.20 -11.64
N LEU A 15 8.67 -0.74 -12.24
CA LEU A 15 8.30 -2.15 -12.22
C LEU A 15 8.47 -2.74 -10.81
N ALA A 16 9.52 -2.33 -10.10
CA ALA A 16 9.72 -2.72 -8.71
C ALA A 16 8.60 -2.18 -7.80
N ALA A 17 8.21 -0.92 -7.98
CA ALA A 17 7.11 -0.30 -7.25
C ALA A 17 5.77 -1.00 -7.53
N ASP A 18 5.41 -1.21 -8.80
CA ASP A 18 4.17 -1.91 -9.20
C ASP A 18 4.11 -3.34 -8.66
N ALA A 19 5.21 -4.09 -8.76
CA ALA A 19 5.30 -5.45 -8.22
C ALA A 19 5.12 -5.48 -6.70
N LEU A 20 5.75 -4.55 -5.97
CA LEU A 20 5.60 -4.43 -4.52
C LEU A 20 4.15 -4.10 -4.14
N LEU A 21 3.51 -3.13 -4.79
CA LEU A 21 2.13 -2.77 -4.47
C LEU A 21 1.16 -3.92 -4.73
N LYS A 22 1.35 -4.68 -5.82
CA LYS A 22 0.54 -5.87 -6.12
C LYS A 22 0.76 -6.99 -5.09
N GLN A 23 2.00 -7.19 -4.65
CA GLN A 23 2.30 -8.13 -3.58
C GLN A 23 1.63 -7.70 -2.27
N MET A 24 1.64 -6.41 -1.93
CA MET A 24 0.97 -5.89 -0.75
C MET A 24 -0.56 -6.09 -0.81
N ALA A 25 -1.17 -5.81 -1.96
CA ALA A 25 -2.60 -6.07 -2.18
C ALA A 25 -2.93 -7.56 -2.00
N SER A 26 -2.10 -8.45 -2.54
CA SER A 26 -2.25 -9.91 -2.36
C SER A 26 -2.12 -10.36 -0.90
N ILE A 27 -1.11 -9.84 -0.17
CA ILE A 27 -0.92 -10.14 1.27
C ILE A 27 -2.11 -9.70 2.12
N GLY A 28 -2.72 -8.57 1.75
CA GLY A 28 -3.91 -8.00 2.38
C GLY A 28 -5.23 -8.63 1.94
N GLY A 29 -5.24 -9.49 0.91
CA GLY A 29 -6.47 -10.04 0.33
C GLY A 29 -7.36 -8.96 -0.31
N LEU A 30 -6.75 -7.98 -0.98
CA LEU A 30 -7.41 -6.82 -1.56
C LEU A 30 -7.48 -6.93 -3.08
N SER A 31 -8.62 -6.52 -3.66
CA SER A 31 -8.84 -6.56 -5.11
C SER A 31 -8.35 -5.26 -5.75
N VAL A 32 -7.54 -5.38 -6.80
CA VAL A 32 -7.00 -4.24 -7.56
C VAL A 32 -7.94 -3.93 -8.73
N LEU A 33 -8.37 -2.66 -8.81
CA LEU A 33 -9.23 -2.15 -9.89
C LEU A 33 -8.44 -1.41 -10.97
N GLY A 34 -7.29 -0.83 -10.64
CA GLY A 34 -6.50 -0.05 -11.58
C GLY A 34 -5.19 0.44 -10.98
N LYS A 35 -4.38 1.10 -11.82
CA LYS A 35 -3.10 1.68 -11.41
C LYS A 35 -2.83 3.03 -12.04
N THR A 36 -2.05 3.85 -11.36
CA THR A 36 -1.44 5.08 -11.89
C THR A 36 -0.02 5.22 -11.34
N GLU A 37 0.89 5.68 -12.17
CA GLU A 37 2.31 5.70 -11.84
C GLU A 37 3.07 6.83 -12.54
N HIS A 38 4.15 7.29 -11.92
CA HIS A 38 4.99 8.37 -12.43
C HIS A 38 6.44 8.17 -12.02
N HIS A 39 7.36 8.26 -12.99
CA HIS A 39 8.81 8.31 -12.76
C HIS A 39 9.28 9.76 -12.85
N PHE A 40 9.80 10.29 -11.74
CA PHE A 40 10.28 11.66 -11.66
C PHE A 40 11.69 11.80 -12.26
N LYS A 41 12.07 13.04 -12.56
CA LYS A 41 13.43 13.40 -12.93
C LYS A 41 14.10 14.21 -11.81
N PRO A 42 15.36 13.93 -11.46
CA PRO A 42 16.24 12.95 -12.09
C PRO A 42 15.95 11.48 -11.70
N GLN A 43 15.24 11.26 -10.59
CA GLN A 43 14.96 9.93 -10.04
C GLN A 43 13.74 9.97 -9.10
N GLY A 44 13.31 8.81 -8.63
CA GLY A 44 12.20 8.61 -7.70
C GLY A 44 10.90 8.29 -8.42
N VAL A 45 10.04 7.51 -7.77
CA VAL A 45 8.78 7.05 -8.33
C VAL A 45 7.62 7.33 -7.38
N THR A 46 6.45 7.54 -7.97
CA THR A 46 5.16 7.38 -7.29
C THR A 46 4.36 6.34 -8.03
N SER A 47 3.82 5.37 -7.31
CA SER A 47 2.89 4.37 -7.84
C SER A 47 1.71 4.21 -6.90
N LEU A 48 0.53 4.00 -7.46
CA LEU A 48 -0.72 3.86 -6.73
C LEU A 48 -1.57 2.80 -7.39
N LEU A 49 -2.09 1.87 -6.60
CA LEU A 49 -3.15 0.95 -7.01
C LEU A 49 -4.47 1.40 -6.41
N LEU A 50 -5.48 1.53 -7.27
CA LEU A 50 -6.86 1.64 -6.86
C LEU A 50 -7.33 0.26 -6.41
N LEU A 51 -7.91 0.17 -5.22
CA LEU A 51 -8.47 -1.06 -4.68
C LEU A 51 -10.00 -0.94 -4.65
N SER A 52 -10.71 -2.07 -4.65
CA SER A 52 -12.18 -2.10 -4.44
C SER A 52 -12.60 -1.40 -3.15
N GLU A 53 -11.70 -1.41 -2.16
CA GLU A 53 -11.92 -0.88 -0.81
C GLU A 53 -10.85 0.15 -0.40
N SER A 54 -10.57 1.15 -1.26
CA SER A 54 -9.64 2.30 -1.05
C SER A 54 -8.39 2.26 -1.95
N HIS A 55 -7.17 2.14 -1.42
CA HIS A 55 -5.94 2.25 -2.22
C HIS A 55 -4.69 1.73 -1.50
N VAL A 56 -3.64 1.47 -2.29
CA VAL A 56 -2.26 1.32 -1.82
C VAL A 56 -1.32 2.21 -2.64
N SER A 57 -0.35 2.86 -2.00
CA SER A 57 0.57 3.79 -2.65
C SER A 57 2.02 3.61 -2.19
N ILE A 58 2.95 4.06 -3.01
CA ILE A 58 4.36 4.23 -2.67
C ILE A 58 4.89 5.54 -3.26
N HIS A 59 5.69 6.25 -2.47
CA HIS A 59 6.48 7.41 -2.87
C HIS A 59 7.94 7.17 -2.45
N THR A 60 8.89 7.38 -3.36
CA THR A 60 10.30 7.07 -3.12
C THR A 60 11.22 8.27 -3.30
N TRP A 61 12.31 8.27 -2.53
CA TRP A 61 13.43 9.21 -2.60
C TRP A 61 14.75 8.41 -2.62
N PRO A 62 15.21 7.97 -3.82
CA PRO A 62 16.41 7.14 -3.94
C PRO A 62 17.67 7.76 -3.32
N GLU A 63 17.82 9.08 -3.38
CA GLU A 63 18.93 9.86 -2.81
C GLU A 63 18.97 9.81 -1.28
N LEU A 64 17.85 9.52 -0.64
CA LEU A 64 17.73 9.37 0.81
C LEU A 64 17.68 7.89 1.24
N GLY A 65 17.63 6.95 0.29
CA GLY A 65 17.34 5.55 0.59
C GLY A 65 16.02 5.39 1.34
N PHE A 66 15.00 6.19 0.96
CA PHE A 66 13.75 6.34 1.72
C PHE A 66 12.53 6.10 0.84
N ALA A 67 11.50 5.49 1.44
CA ALA A 67 10.17 5.40 0.85
C ALA A 67 9.08 5.52 1.90
N VAL A 68 7.95 6.11 1.49
CA VAL A 68 6.69 6.10 2.23
C VAL A 68 5.69 5.25 1.46
N LEU A 69 4.98 4.38 2.17
CA LEU A 69 3.91 3.57 1.60
C LEU A 69 2.66 3.68 2.44
N ASP A 70 1.50 3.84 1.81
CA ASP A 70 0.21 3.77 2.48
C ASP A 70 -0.57 2.56 1.98
N LEU A 71 -1.15 1.81 2.92
CA LEU A 71 -2.13 0.77 2.63
C LEU A 71 -3.39 1.12 3.39
N VAL A 72 -4.41 1.57 2.67
CA VAL A 72 -5.71 1.92 3.23
C VAL A 72 -6.71 0.88 2.77
N SER A 73 -7.43 0.28 3.72
CA SER A 73 -8.45 -0.73 3.45
C SER A 73 -9.64 -0.52 4.38
N CYS A 74 -10.84 -0.85 3.89
CA CYS A 74 -12.04 -0.97 4.72
C CYS A 74 -12.02 -2.25 5.58
N LYS A 75 -11.23 -3.27 5.20
CA LYS A 75 -11.04 -4.50 5.97
C LYS A 75 -10.04 -4.28 7.10
N GLY A 76 -10.31 -4.90 8.24
CA GLY A 76 -9.35 -4.98 9.33
C GLY A 76 -8.13 -5.80 8.90
N LEU A 77 -6.93 -5.22 9.00
CA LEU A 77 -5.68 -5.94 8.79
C LEU A 77 -5.19 -6.49 10.13
N SER A 78 -4.98 -7.81 10.21
CA SER A 78 -4.43 -8.44 11.41
C SER A 78 -2.96 -8.06 11.62
N ALA A 79 -2.48 -8.21 12.85
CA ALA A 79 -1.06 -8.01 13.16
C ALA A 79 -0.13 -8.91 12.32
N SER A 80 -0.56 -10.14 12.00
CA SER A 80 0.20 -11.04 11.13
C SER A 80 0.27 -10.54 9.68
N VAL A 81 -0.81 -9.96 9.16
CA VAL A 81 -0.81 -9.32 7.83
C VAL A 81 0.13 -8.11 7.83
N GLN A 82 0.05 -7.26 8.85
CA GLN A 82 0.95 -6.11 9.02
C GLN A 82 2.42 -6.52 9.00
N GLN A 83 2.80 -7.55 9.75
CA GLN A 83 4.17 -8.06 9.78
C GLN A 83 4.63 -8.57 8.40
N ARG A 84 3.77 -9.28 7.66
CA ARG A 84 4.10 -9.75 6.31
C ARG A 84 4.29 -8.59 5.32
N LEU A 85 3.49 -7.53 5.45
CA LEU A 85 3.66 -6.32 4.63
C LEU A 85 5.01 -5.66 4.90
N GLU A 86 5.40 -5.49 6.17
CA GLU A 86 6.71 -4.94 6.52
C GLU A 86 7.87 -5.78 5.97
N VAL A 87 7.75 -7.12 6.04
CA VAL A 87 8.75 -8.04 5.46
C VAL A 87 8.83 -7.89 3.94
N ALA A 88 7.69 -7.82 3.25
CA ALA A 88 7.64 -7.63 1.80
C ALA A 88 8.30 -6.31 1.38
N VAL A 89 7.99 -5.20 2.05
CA VAL A 89 8.63 -3.90 1.80
C VAL A 89 10.13 -3.98 2.04
N ARG A 90 10.55 -4.57 3.16
CA ARG A 90 11.96 -4.72 3.52
C ARG A 90 12.74 -5.48 2.45
N GLN A 91 12.21 -6.61 1.98
CA GLN A 91 12.84 -7.48 0.99
C GLN A 91 12.86 -6.85 -0.40
N SER A 92 11.72 -6.28 -0.84
CA SER A 92 11.58 -5.73 -2.19
C SER A 92 12.45 -4.49 -2.42
N LEU A 93 12.58 -3.63 -1.41
CA LEU A 93 13.34 -2.38 -1.52
C LEU A 93 14.76 -2.51 -0.95
N GLY A 94 15.12 -3.67 -0.38
CA GLY A 94 16.43 -3.89 0.25
C GLY A 94 16.70 -2.92 1.39
N CYS A 95 15.73 -2.74 2.29
CA CYS A 95 15.81 -1.80 3.41
C CYS A 95 16.36 -2.44 4.68
N SER A 96 17.05 -1.64 5.50
CA SER A 96 17.45 -2.08 6.84
C SER A 96 16.33 -1.89 7.87
N SER A 97 15.47 -0.88 7.69
CA SER A 97 14.39 -0.58 8.62
C SER A 97 13.08 -0.30 7.88
N VAL A 98 11.99 -0.85 8.41
CA VAL A 98 10.61 -0.56 8.00
C VAL A 98 9.79 -0.43 9.27
N SER A 99 9.04 0.65 9.40
CA SER A 99 8.08 0.86 10.48
C SER A 99 6.69 1.12 9.91
N SER A 100 5.67 0.66 10.63
CA SER A 100 4.27 0.88 10.30
C SER A 100 3.52 1.45 11.49
N ASN A 101 2.56 2.33 11.20
CA ASN A 101 1.59 2.83 12.17
C ASN A 101 0.21 2.45 11.64
N LEU A 102 -0.60 1.83 12.49
CA LEU A 102 -2.00 1.52 12.17
C LEU A 102 -2.88 2.65 12.69
N LEU A 103 -3.64 3.28 11.78
CA LEU A 103 -4.61 4.31 12.11
C LEU A 103 -6.00 3.83 11.71
N LEU A 104 -6.88 3.62 12.69
CA LEU A 104 -8.29 3.36 12.44
C LEU A 104 -8.98 4.67 12.05
N ARG A 105 -9.70 4.65 10.92
CA ARG A 105 -10.42 5.81 10.40
C ARG A 105 -11.93 5.57 10.51
N GLY A 106 -12.69 6.63 10.78
CA GLY A 106 -14.16 6.58 10.79
C GLY A 106 -14.80 5.90 12.00
N GLN A 107 -14.06 5.69 13.09
CA GLN A 107 -14.66 5.21 14.35
C GLN A 107 -15.75 6.17 14.83
N GLY A 108 -16.92 5.63 15.16
CA GLY A 108 -18.07 6.40 15.66
C GLY A 108 -18.86 7.16 14.58
N LEU A 109 -18.52 7.01 13.29
CA LEU A 109 -19.31 7.60 12.19
C LEU A 109 -20.51 6.75 11.78
N VAL A 110 -20.53 5.47 12.16
CA VAL A 110 -21.59 4.52 11.81
C VAL A 110 -22.45 4.29 13.06
N ASP A 111 -23.67 4.82 13.05
CA ASP A 111 -24.72 4.45 13.99
C ASP A 111 -25.38 3.13 13.53
N GLU A 112 -26.02 2.38 14.43
CA GLU A 112 -26.69 1.10 14.10
C GLU A 112 -27.82 1.26 13.06
N THR A 113 -28.20 2.50 12.76
CA THR A 113 -29.19 2.88 11.74
C THR A 113 -28.64 2.89 10.31
N VAL A 114 -27.32 2.81 10.11
CA VAL A 114 -26.72 2.80 8.77
C VAL A 114 -26.72 1.36 8.22
N PRO A 115 -27.36 1.11 7.07
CA PRO A 115 -27.35 -0.21 6.45
C PRO A 115 -25.92 -0.68 6.18
N THR A 116 -25.63 -1.93 6.49
CA THR A 116 -24.36 -2.55 6.12
C THR A 116 -24.20 -2.46 4.61
N PRO A 117 -23.09 -1.88 4.08
CA PRO A 117 -22.89 -1.83 2.65
C PRO A 117 -22.84 -3.25 2.09
N PRO A 118 -23.33 -3.47 0.85
CA PRO A 118 -23.28 -4.77 0.19
C PRO A 118 -21.83 -5.24 0.06
N SER A 119 -21.63 -6.56 0.08
CA SER A 119 -20.30 -7.18 0.01
C SER A 119 -19.58 -6.80 -1.29
N ASP A 120 -18.23 -6.82 -1.28
CA ASP A 120 -17.40 -6.45 -2.44
C ASP A 120 -17.86 -7.06 -3.77
N THR A 121 -18.26 -8.34 -3.77
CA THR A 121 -18.77 -9.06 -4.95
C THR A 121 -20.01 -8.44 -5.59
N GLN A 122 -20.78 -7.64 -4.85
CA GLN A 122 -22.01 -6.99 -5.34
C GLN A 122 -21.78 -5.55 -5.79
N ARG A 123 -20.61 -4.95 -5.51
CA ARG A 123 -20.26 -3.58 -5.93
C ARG A 123 -19.63 -3.52 -7.32
N ASP A 124 -18.97 -4.59 -7.73
CA ASP A 124 -18.29 -4.68 -9.04
C ASP A 124 -19.25 -5.06 -10.21
N GLU A 125 -20.55 -5.30 -9.94
CA GLU A 125 -21.58 -5.65 -10.94
C GLU A 125 -22.45 -4.47 -11.41
N LEU A 126 -22.14 -3.22 -11.00
CA LEU A 126 -22.84 -1.98 -11.37
C LEU A 126 -21.98 -1.11 -12.30
#